data_AF-A0A097QVS5-F1
#
_entry.id   AF-A0A097QVS5-F1
#
_cell.length_a   1.000
_cell.length_b   1.000
_cell.length_c   1.000
_cell.angle_alpha   90.00
_cell.angle_beta   90.00
_cell.angle_gamma   90.00
#
_symmetry.space_group_name_H-M   'P 1'
#
loop_
_entity.id
_entity.type
_entity.pdbx_description
1 polymer ?
#
loop_
_entity_poly.entity_id
_entity_poly.type
_entity_poly.pdbx_seq_one_letter_code
_entity_poly.pdbx_strand_id
1 'polypeptide(L)'
;MKVEEHILFTAKHKDWSVAKKLTDMENEKIAHFLAGVSNTVNARIGDYLGDAIDVNGVKQLAEELRKDALSETVVALKSPGTARKLGSLVNETDKKLKKLLVEVARAYLVRETLRPLTSVDYPEGALEGADVEFPFEDDHVNFTAKHGRWIVVKRLIIDDKTLMLDVARLLASINETTVLKLPVYADIDLEGIESEFSAFKKVKKSDIPKVIEVYEAFEPSLYVDEPFEEHARVYALRAALEKVGLALDVPAKSLEKYLEKKG
;
A
#
# COMPACT_ATOMS: atom_id res chain seq x y z
N MET A 1 -28.06 -14.48 16.12
CA MET A 1 -26.90 -15.35 15.78
C MET A 1 -25.64 -14.53 15.96
N LYS A 2 -24.72 -14.90 16.88
CA LYS A 2 -23.45 -14.17 17.04
C LYS A 2 -22.53 -14.58 15.88
N VAL A 3 -22.01 -13.62 15.12
CA VAL A 3 -20.98 -13.89 14.11
C VAL A 3 -19.69 -14.21 14.85
N GLU A 4 -19.08 -15.35 14.53
CA GLU A 4 -17.79 -15.79 15.08
C GLU A 4 -16.70 -14.78 14.73
N GLU A 5 -15.82 -14.48 15.69
CA GLU A 5 -14.69 -13.58 15.47
C GLU A 5 -13.64 -14.27 14.60
N HIS A 6 -13.28 -13.61 13.52
CA HIS A 6 -12.27 -14.08 12.59
C HIS A 6 -11.82 -12.94 11.68
N ILE A 7 -10.66 -13.13 11.05
CA ILE A 7 -10.20 -12.35 9.91
C ILE A 7 -9.97 -13.33 8.75
N LEU A 8 -10.55 -13.08 7.58
CA LEU A 8 -10.45 -13.92 6.40
C LEU A 8 -10.03 -13.07 5.21
N PHE A 9 -8.80 -13.25 4.74
CA PHE A 9 -8.36 -12.74 3.45
C PHE A 9 -8.32 -13.88 2.45
N THR A 10 -8.99 -13.69 1.31
CA THR A 10 -8.98 -14.67 0.24
C THR A 10 -9.22 -13.99 -1.10
N ALA A 11 -8.51 -14.46 -2.12
CA ALA A 11 -8.61 -13.98 -3.48
C ALA A 11 -8.35 -15.14 -4.45
N LYS A 12 -9.25 -15.32 -5.41
CA LYS A 12 -9.12 -16.24 -6.54
C LYS A 12 -9.32 -15.40 -7.80
N HIS A 13 -8.31 -15.29 -8.65
CA HIS A 13 -8.46 -14.68 -9.97
C HIS A 13 -7.34 -15.17 -10.90
N LYS A 14 -7.71 -15.82 -12.01
CA LYS A 14 -6.75 -16.49 -12.92
C LYS A 14 -5.81 -17.42 -12.13
N ASP A 15 -4.50 -17.29 -12.32
CA ASP A 15 -3.47 -18.09 -11.64
C ASP A 15 -3.13 -17.60 -10.22
N TRP A 16 -3.76 -16.52 -9.74
CA TRP A 16 -3.61 -16.07 -8.36
C TRP A 16 -4.71 -16.67 -7.48
N SER A 17 -4.31 -17.42 -6.45
CA SER A 17 -5.24 -18.06 -5.52
C SER A 17 -4.63 -18.13 -4.12
N VAL A 18 -5.29 -17.49 -3.15
CA VAL A 18 -4.91 -17.45 -1.73
C VAL A 18 -6.16 -17.51 -0.86
N ALA A 19 -6.15 -18.30 0.21
CA ALA A 19 -7.26 -18.41 1.15
C ALA A 19 -6.74 -18.58 2.59
N LYS A 20 -6.85 -17.53 3.40
CA LYS A 20 -6.26 -17.47 4.75
C LYS A 20 -7.31 -17.00 5.75
N LYS A 21 -7.41 -17.72 6.88
CA LYS A 21 -8.32 -17.37 7.98
C LYS A 21 -7.56 -17.38 9.30
N LEU A 22 -7.66 -16.28 10.03
CA LEU A 22 -7.24 -16.17 11.42
C LEU A 22 -8.47 -16.28 12.33
N THR A 23 -8.45 -17.24 13.24
CA THR A 23 -9.46 -17.39 14.31
C THR A 23 -8.90 -17.11 15.70
N ASP A 24 -7.56 -17.09 15.81
CA ASP A 24 -6.87 -16.71 17.03
C ASP A 24 -6.73 -15.18 17.07
N MET A 25 -7.51 -14.55 17.94
CA MET A 25 -7.71 -13.10 17.95
C MET A 25 -6.76 -12.38 18.92
N GLU A 26 -5.61 -12.98 19.21
CA GLU A 26 -4.52 -12.29 19.90
C GLU A 26 -3.99 -11.12 19.06
N ASN A 27 -3.74 -9.98 19.72
CA ASN A 27 -3.30 -8.74 19.08
C ASN A 27 -2.09 -8.93 18.16
N GLU A 28 -1.06 -9.62 18.64
CA GLU A 28 0.15 -9.90 17.87
C GLU A 28 -0.15 -10.67 16.57
N LYS A 29 -0.93 -11.75 16.66
CA LYS A 29 -1.32 -12.57 15.51
C LYS A 29 -2.16 -11.78 14.51
N ILE A 30 -3.04 -10.91 15.00
CA ILE A 30 -3.82 -10.01 14.14
C ILE A 30 -2.89 -9.06 13.39
N ALA A 31 -1.94 -8.43 14.08
CA ALA A 31 -1.00 -7.51 13.45
C ALA A 31 -0.20 -8.18 12.32
N HIS A 32 0.41 -9.35 12.58
CA HIS A 32 1.12 -10.13 11.57
C HIS A 32 0.21 -10.56 10.40
N PHE A 33 -1.01 -10.99 10.69
CA PHE A 33 -1.97 -11.35 9.63
C PHE A 33 -2.29 -10.14 8.73
N LEU A 34 -2.56 -8.97 9.33
CA LEU A 34 -2.84 -7.74 8.57
C LEU A 34 -1.62 -7.27 7.76
N ALA A 35 -0.41 -7.44 8.30
CA ALA A 35 0.84 -7.16 7.62
C ALA A 35 1.01 -8.04 6.36
N GLY A 36 0.77 -9.35 6.49
CA GLY A 36 0.75 -10.27 5.37
C GLY A 36 -0.31 -9.92 4.32
N VAL A 37 -1.54 -9.55 4.75
CA VAL A 37 -2.59 -9.08 3.82
C VAL A 37 -2.12 -7.84 3.05
N SER A 38 -1.54 -6.85 3.74
CA SER A 38 -1.00 -5.63 3.11
C SER A 38 0.05 -5.96 2.04
N ASN A 39 1.03 -6.80 2.38
CA ASN A 39 2.07 -7.22 1.44
C ASN A 39 1.47 -7.90 0.21
N THR A 40 0.49 -8.80 0.44
CA THR A 40 -0.20 -9.55 -0.62
C THR A 40 -0.93 -8.64 -1.59
N VAL A 41 -1.71 -7.69 -1.09
CA VAL A 41 -2.49 -6.80 -1.97
C VAL A 41 -1.58 -5.81 -2.69
N ASN A 42 -0.56 -5.26 -2.03
CA ASN A 42 0.39 -4.32 -2.65
C ASN A 42 1.20 -4.98 -3.79
N ALA A 43 1.59 -6.24 -3.63
CA ALA A 43 2.25 -7.01 -4.69
C ALA A 43 1.38 -7.17 -5.95
N ARG A 44 0.04 -7.13 -5.79
CA ARG A 44 -0.91 -7.40 -6.86
C ARG A 44 -1.55 -6.18 -7.49
N ILE A 45 -1.57 -5.01 -6.83
CA ILE A 45 -2.22 -3.81 -7.38
C ILE A 45 -1.75 -3.49 -8.81
N GLY A 46 -0.44 -3.60 -9.09
CA GLY A 46 0.12 -3.33 -10.42
C GLY A 46 -0.50 -4.19 -11.54
N ASP A 47 -0.88 -5.43 -11.26
CA ASP A 47 -1.46 -6.37 -12.23
C ASP A 47 -2.83 -5.88 -12.75
N TYR A 48 -3.47 -4.95 -12.04
CA TYR A 48 -4.83 -4.48 -12.28
C TYR A 48 -4.91 -3.02 -12.75
N LEU A 49 -3.76 -2.35 -12.94
CA LEU A 49 -3.71 -0.95 -13.39
C LEU A 49 -3.58 -0.77 -14.91
N GLY A 50 -3.30 -1.86 -15.64
CA GLY A 50 -2.91 -1.83 -17.06
C GLY A 50 -3.86 -1.11 -18.02
N ASP A 51 -5.15 -1.08 -17.71
CA ASP A 51 -6.18 -0.45 -18.55
C ASP A 51 -6.02 1.09 -18.65
N ALA A 52 -5.40 1.72 -17.65
CA ALA A 52 -5.24 3.17 -17.59
C ALA A 52 -3.80 3.64 -17.39
N ILE A 53 -2.88 2.75 -17.00
CA ILE A 53 -1.50 3.07 -16.69
C ILE A 53 -0.60 2.05 -17.40
N ASP A 54 0.42 2.52 -18.11
CA ASP A 54 1.49 1.67 -18.63
C ASP A 54 2.40 1.21 -17.46
N VAL A 55 2.00 0.11 -16.84
CA VAL A 55 2.66 -0.47 -15.66
C VAL A 55 4.11 -0.88 -15.97
N ASN A 56 4.38 -1.38 -17.17
CA ASN A 56 5.74 -1.76 -17.58
C ASN A 56 6.62 -0.52 -17.74
N GLY A 57 6.10 0.54 -18.35
CA GLY A 57 6.79 1.83 -18.40
C GLY A 57 7.04 2.41 -17.00
N VAL A 58 6.12 2.24 -16.05
CA VAL A 58 6.33 2.68 -14.66
C VAL A 58 7.45 1.89 -13.98
N LYS A 59 7.51 0.57 -14.18
CA LYS A 59 8.61 -0.28 -13.67
C LYS A 59 9.96 0.10 -14.28
N GLN A 60 10.02 0.33 -15.59
CA GLN A 60 11.25 0.80 -16.24
C GLN A 60 11.69 2.16 -15.69
N LEU A 61 10.74 3.08 -15.49
CA LEU A 61 11.02 4.37 -14.87
C LEU A 61 11.54 4.22 -13.43
N ALA A 62 11.04 3.24 -12.66
CA ALA A 62 11.54 2.96 -11.31
C ALA A 62 13.03 2.58 -11.32
N GLU A 63 13.43 1.70 -12.24
CA GLU A 63 14.84 1.31 -12.44
C GLU A 63 15.72 2.52 -12.82
N GLU A 64 15.26 3.37 -13.75
CA GLU A 64 16.01 4.58 -14.16
C GLU A 64 16.24 5.58 -13.00
N LEU A 65 15.24 5.71 -12.13
CA LEU A 65 15.26 6.67 -11.03
C LEU A 65 16.10 6.20 -9.85
N ARG A 66 16.29 4.89 -9.70
CA ARG A 66 17.08 4.34 -8.61
C ARG A 66 18.51 4.90 -8.62
N LYS A 67 18.97 5.29 -7.44
CA LYS A 67 20.33 5.74 -7.15
C LYS A 67 20.84 4.92 -5.97
N ASP A 68 22.15 4.94 -5.74
CA ASP A 68 22.76 4.16 -4.65
C ASP A 68 22.28 4.64 -3.28
N ALA A 69 22.04 5.95 -3.13
CA ALA A 69 21.51 6.54 -1.91
C ALA A 69 19.99 6.69 -1.94
N LEU A 70 19.33 6.39 -0.82
CA LEU A 70 17.88 6.57 -0.63
C LEU A 70 17.48 8.04 -0.82
N SER A 71 18.26 8.97 -0.25
CA SER A 71 18.00 10.41 -0.36
C SER A 71 18.01 10.92 -1.80
N GLU A 72 18.98 10.51 -2.61
CA GLU A 72 19.07 10.86 -4.03
C GLU A 72 17.91 10.27 -4.84
N THR A 73 17.52 9.03 -4.52
CA THR A 73 16.38 8.35 -5.14
C THR A 73 15.08 9.10 -4.86
N VAL A 74 14.82 9.50 -3.60
CA VAL A 74 13.63 10.29 -3.23
C VAL A 74 13.64 11.68 -3.89
N VAL A 75 14.81 12.30 -4.01
CA VAL A 75 15.00 13.55 -4.75
C VAL A 75 14.64 13.39 -6.23
N ALA A 76 15.03 12.28 -6.86
CA ALA A 76 14.69 11.96 -8.24
C ALA A 76 13.18 11.72 -8.40
N LEU A 77 12.55 10.96 -7.50
CA LEU A 77 11.11 10.71 -7.47
C LEU A 77 10.27 12.00 -7.39
N LYS A 78 10.70 12.98 -6.59
CA LYS A 78 10.00 14.28 -6.46
C LYS A 78 10.20 15.20 -7.69
N SER A 79 11.13 14.89 -8.59
CA SER A 79 11.53 15.83 -9.64
C SER A 79 10.39 16.15 -10.63
N PRO A 80 10.34 17.38 -11.19
CA PRO A 80 9.40 17.72 -12.25
C PRO A 80 9.56 16.86 -13.51
N GLY A 81 10.78 16.40 -13.80
CA GLY A 81 11.07 15.51 -14.92
C GLY A 81 10.34 14.17 -14.75
N THR A 82 10.43 13.58 -13.56
CA THR A 82 9.70 12.35 -13.19
C THR A 82 8.19 12.56 -13.31
N ALA A 83 7.67 13.68 -12.83
CA ALA A 83 6.24 13.99 -12.94
C ALA A 83 5.75 14.03 -14.40
N ARG A 84 6.58 14.56 -15.32
CA ARG A 84 6.26 14.59 -16.76
C ARG A 84 6.31 13.20 -17.39
N LYS A 85 7.39 12.44 -17.17
CA LYS A 85 7.54 11.06 -17.65
C LYS A 85 6.39 10.18 -17.18
N LEU A 86 6.06 10.26 -15.89
CA LEU A 86 4.94 9.52 -15.32
C LEU A 86 3.60 9.93 -15.94
N GLY A 87 3.41 11.22 -16.22
CA GLY A 87 2.21 11.72 -16.89
C GLY A 87 2.02 11.18 -18.32
N SER A 88 3.09 10.86 -19.05
CA SER A 88 2.99 10.21 -20.36
C SER A 88 2.66 8.72 -20.30
N LEU A 89 2.85 8.08 -19.14
CA LEU A 89 2.50 6.68 -18.90
C LEU A 89 1.04 6.47 -18.47
N VAL A 90 0.26 7.56 -18.36
CA VAL A 90 -1.15 7.53 -17.97
C VAL A 90 -2.03 7.77 -19.20
N ASN A 91 -2.82 6.76 -19.54
CA ASN A 91 -3.73 6.70 -20.69
C ASN A 91 -5.06 7.40 -20.39
N GLU A 92 -4.99 8.71 -20.16
CA GLU A 92 -6.16 9.56 -19.91
C GLU A 92 -5.94 10.96 -20.49
N THR A 93 -7.00 11.50 -21.11
CA THR A 93 -7.00 12.80 -21.80
C THR A 93 -7.71 13.87 -20.99
N ASP A 94 -8.73 13.50 -20.19
CA ASP A 94 -9.36 14.45 -19.27
C ASP A 94 -8.36 14.85 -18.19
N LYS A 95 -8.10 16.14 -18.07
CA LYS A 95 -7.08 16.68 -17.15
C LYS A 95 -7.35 16.33 -15.68
N LYS A 96 -8.62 16.30 -15.25
CA LYS A 96 -9.00 16.02 -13.87
C LYS A 96 -8.88 14.53 -13.57
N LEU A 97 -9.32 13.68 -14.49
CA LEU A 97 -9.22 12.21 -14.37
C LEU A 97 -7.77 11.75 -14.46
N LYS A 98 -6.99 12.31 -15.40
CA LYS A 98 -5.56 12.04 -15.53
C LYS A 98 -4.81 12.38 -14.25
N LYS A 99 -5.18 13.47 -13.56
CA LYS A 99 -4.58 13.83 -12.27
C LYS A 99 -4.78 12.73 -11.21
N LEU A 100 -5.97 12.12 -11.14
CA LEU A 100 -6.25 11.02 -10.19
C LEU A 100 -5.39 9.79 -10.50
N LEU A 101 -5.29 9.42 -11.78
CA LEU A 101 -4.47 8.29 -12.20
C LEU A 101 -2.95 8.54 -12.06
N VAL A 102 -2.50 9.79 -12.26
CA VAL A 102 -1.09 10.16 -12.00
C VAL A 102 -0.74 10.05 -10.52
N GLU A 103 -1.69 10.31 -9.62
CA GLU A 103 -1.49 10.11 -8.18
C GLU A 103 -1.30 8.61 -7.85
N VAL A 104 -2.15 7.76 -8.43
CA VAL A 104 -2.05 6.29 -8.33
C VAL A 104 -0.72 5.79 -8.89
N ALA A 105 -0.40 6.18 -10.12
CA ALA A 105 0.85 5.79 -10.78
C ALA A 105 2.08 6.26 -9.98
N ARG A 106 1.99 7.41 -9.30
CA ARG A 106 3.09 7.94 -8.49
C ARG A 106 3.32 7.10 -7.25
N ALA A 107 2.26 6.72 -6.54
CA ALA A 107 2.40 5.85 -5.37
C ALA A 107 2.97 4.48 -5.77
N TYR A 108 2.49 3.90 -6.88
CA TYR A 108 3.05 2.67 -7.42
C TYR A 108 4.54 2.82 -7.79
N LEU A 109 4.90 3.89 -8.51
CA LEU A 109 6.30 4.21 -8.85
C LEU A 109 7.17 4.33 -7.61
N VAL A 110 6.72 5.04 -6.56
CA VAL A 110 7.47 5.22 -5.31
C VAL A 110 7.76 3.86 -4.68
N ARG A 111 6.74 3.01 -4.50
CA ARG A 111 6.93 1.66 -3.93
C ARG A 111 7.93 0.83 -4.74
N GLU A 112 7.76 0.76 -6.05
CA GLU A 112 8.66 -0.04 -6.92
C GLU A 112 10.10 0.50 -6.95
N THR A 113 10.27 1.82 -6.89
CA THR A 113 11.61 2.43 -6.89
C THR A 113 12.34 2.18 -5.58
N LEU A 114 11.63 2.25 -4.45
CA LEU A 114 12.21 2.15 -3.11
C LEU A 114 12.40 0.70 -2.61
N ARG A 115 11.65 -0.26 -3.13
CA ARG A 115 11.67 -1.67 -2.66
C ARG A 115 13.08 -2.28 -2.51
N PRO A 116 14.04 -2.03 -3.42
CA PRO A 116 15.39 -2.59 -3.27
C PRO A 116 16.33 -1.79 -2.35
N LEU A 117 15.92 -0.61 -1.90
CA LEU A 117 16.74 0.30 -1.10
C LEU A 117 16.35 0.30 0.38
N THR A 118 15.09 0.00 0.69
CA THR A 118 14.58 -0.01 2.06
C THR A 118 13.32 -0.87 2.19
N SER A 119 12.95 -1.21 3.42
CA SER A 119 11.74 -1.95 3.76
C SER A 119 10.48 -1.15 3.44
N VAL A 120 9.84 -1.45 2.30
CA VAL A 120 8.53 -0.92 1.90
C VAL A 120 7.38 -1.89 2.22
N ASP A 121 7.72 -3.15 2.45
CA ASP A 121 6.82 -4.24 2.83
C ASP A 121 7.10 -4.63 4.29
N TYR A 122 6.12 -5.24 4.95
CA TYR A 122 6.29 -5.75 6.31
C TYR A 122 7.06 -7.09 6.32
N PRO A 123 7.66 -7.51 7.45
CA PRO A 123 8.53 -8.69 7.53
C PRO A 123 7.91 -10.03 7.13
N GLU A 124 6.57 -10.18 7.20
CA GLU A 124 5.83 -11.43 7.03
C GLU A 124 5.82 -11.94 5.58
N GLY A 125 6.26 -11.12 4.63
CA GLY A 125 6.12 -11.41 3.20
C GLY A 125 4.66 -11.43 2.74
N ALA A 126 4.40 -11.89 1.52
CA ALA A 126 3.05 -12.08 1.02
C ALA A 126 2.45 -13.40 1.53
N LEU A 127 1.13 -13.45 1.69
CA LEU A 127 0.40 -14.66 2.04
C LEU A 127 0.38 -15.62 0.85
N GLU A 128 0.74 -16.87 1.11
CA GLU A 128 0.78 -17.94 0.13
C GLU A 128 0.04 -19.20 0.62
N GLY A 129 -0.50 -19.97 -0.33
CA GLY A 129 -1.24 -21.20 -0.03
C GLY A 129 -2.67 -20.98 0.47
N ALA A 130 -3.36 -22.10 0.70
CA ALA A 130 -4.74 -22.15 1.18
C ALA A 130 -4.81 -22.90 2.51
N ASP A 131 -5.26 -22.22 3.55
CA ASP A 131 -5.50 -22.80 4.89
C ASP A 131 -7.00 -23.09 5.10
N VAL A 132 -7.85 -22.53 4.24
CA VAL A 132 -9.31 -22.73 4.23
C VAL A 132 -9.81 -22.84 2.80
N GLU A 133 -11.02 -23.38 2.63
CA GLU A 133 -11.71 -23.37 1.35
C GLU A 133 -12.09 -21.94 0.93
N PHE A 134 -12.11 -21.72 -0.38
CA PHE A 134 -12.59 -20.47 -0.94
C PHE A 134 -14.09 -20.31 -0.65
N PRO A 135 -14.54 -19.14 -0.17
CA PRO A 135 -15.94 -18.95 0.22
C PRO A 135 -16.90 -18.79 -0.96
N PHE A 136 -16.39 -18.60 -2.19
CA PHE A 136 -17.19 -18.48 -3.43
C PHE A 136 -16.48 -19.21 -4.57
N GLU A 137 -17.26 -19.79 -5.48
CA GLU A 137 -16.74 -20.55 -6.64
C GLU A 137 -16.15 -19.62 -7.72
N ASP A 138 -16.78 -18.46 -7.93
CA ASP A 138 -16.37 -17.46 -8.92
C ASP A 138 -15.04 -16.78 -8.55
N ASP A 139 -14.38 -16.18 -9.55
CA ASP A 139 -13.25 -15.30 -9.28
C ASP A 139 -13.70 -14.15 -8.37
N HIS A 140 -12.90 -13.82 -7.37
CA HIS A 140 -13.24 -12.83 -6.36
C HIS A 140 -12.01 -12.32 -5.60
N VAL A 141 -12.17 -11.15 -4.99
CA VAL A 141 -11.33 -10.69 -3.88
C VAL A 141 -12.24 -10.45 -2.69
N ASN A 142 -11.90 -11.02 -1.53
CA ASN A 142 -12.64 -10.87 -0.27
C ASN A 142 -11.69 -10.63 0.90
N PHE A 143 -11.88 -9.51 1.60
CA PHE A 143 -11.37 -9.31 2.96
C PHE A 143 -12.52 -9.18 3.95
N THR A 144 -12.59 -10.10 4.91
CA THR A 144 -13.50 -10.08 6.06
C THR A 144 -12.70 -9.88 7.34
N ALA A 145 -13.23 -9.11 8.28
CA ALA A 145 -12.76 -9.02 9.66
C ALA A 145 -13.95 -8.89 10.62
N LYS A 146 -13.87 -9.55 11.77
CA LYS A 146 -14.79 -9.41 12.90
C LYS A 146 -13.97 -9.59 14.18
N HIS A 147 -13.70 -8.50 14.90
CA HIS A 147 -13.00 -8.53 16.19
C HIS A 147 -13.52 -7.43 17.11
N GLY A 148 -14.11 -7.80 18.26
CA GLY A 148 -14.77 -6.85 19.14
C GLY A 148 -15.81 -6.00 18.39
N ARG A 149 -15.64 -4.67 18.42
CA ARG A 149 -16.48 -3.72 17.68
C ARG A 149 -16.04 -3.48 16.23
N TRP A 150 -14.85 -3.92 15.83
CA TRP A 150 -14.43 -3.84 14.44
C TRP A 150 -15.11 -4.94 13.64
N ILE A 151 -15.77 -4.54 12.56
CA ILE A 151 -16.27 -5.42 11.50
C ILE A 151 -15.83 -4.79 10.18
N VAL A 152 -15.31 -5.60 9.26
CA VAL A 152 -15.06 -5.17 7.88
C VAL A 152 -15.43 -6.30 6.91
N VAL A 153 -16.08 -5.92 5.81
CA VAL A 153 -16.28 -6.77 4.63
C VAL A 153 -15.97 -5.91 3.41
N LYS A 154 -14.99 -6.32 2.62
CA LYS A 154 -14.62 -5.67 1.35
C LYS A 154 -14.52 -6.77 0.29
N ARG A 155 -15.45 -6.77 -0.68
CA ARG A 155 -15.59 -7.83 -1.69
C ARG A 155 -15.91 -7.29 -3.07
N LEU A 156 -15.43 -8.00 -4.09
CA LEU A 156 -15.87 -7.95 -5.48
C LEU A 156 -15.89 -9.40 -6.01
N ILE A 157 -16.98 -9.81 -6.66
CA ILE A 157 -16.98 -10.97 -7.57
C ILE A 157 -16.48 -10.45 -8.91
N ILE A 158 -15.56 -11.17 -9.52
CA ILE A 158 -14.90 -10.80 -10.77
C ILE A 158 -15.50 -11.65 -11.88
N ASP A 159 -16.11 -10.96 -12.82
CA ASP A 159 -16.66 -11.52 -14.07
C ASP A 159 -16.03 -10.83 -15.29
N ASP A 160 -16.45 -11.26 -16.48
CA ASP A 160 -15.94 -10.71 -17.76
C ASP A 160 -16.25 -9.22 -17.97
N LYS A 161 -17.15 -8.63 -17.16
CA LYS A 161 -17.52 -7.21 -17.23
C LYS A 161 -16.82 -6.37 -16.17
N THR A 162 -16.13 -7.02 -15.24
CA THR A 162 -15.47 -6.36 -14.13
C THR A 162 -14.28 -5.55 -14.64
N LEU A 163 -14.27 -4.26 -14.34
CA LEU A 163 -13.14 -3.40 -14.67
C LEU A 163 -11.95 -3.79 -13.79
N MET A 164 -10.78 -4.05 -14.39
CA MET A 164 -9.59 -4.40 -13.62
C MET A 164 -9.20 -3.28 -12.65
N LEU A 165 -9.41 -2.01 -13.02
CA LEU A 165 -9.23 -0.88 -12.12
C LEU A 165 -10.11 -0.93 -10.86
N ASP A 166 -11.28 -1.55 -10.89
CA ASP A 166 -12.10 -1.74 -9.68
C ASP A 166 -11.52 -2.82 -8.77
N VAL A 167 -10.90 -3.86 -9.35
CA VAL A 167 -10.07 -4.81 -8.58
C VAL A 167 -8.89 -4.07 -7.92
N ALA A 168 -8.16 -3.24 -8.68
CA ALA A 168 -7.07 -2.43 -8.12
C ALA A 168 -7.56 -1.50 -6.99
N ARG A 169 -8.72 -0.87 -7.14
CA ARG A 169 -9.35 -0.02 -6.12
C ARG A 169 -9.67 -0.82 -4.86
N LEU A 170 -10.25 -2.02 -5.00
CA LEU A 170 -10.57 -2.87 -3.86
C LEU A 170 -9.31 -3.31 -3.12
N LEU A 171 -8.25 -3.71 -3.83
CA LEU A 171 -6.96 -4.08 -3.24
C LEU A 171 -6.32 -2.90 -2.48
N ALA A 172 -6.31 -1.72 -3.08
CA ALA A 172 -5.84 -0.49 -2.42
C ALA A 172 -6.68 -0.18 -1.16
N SER A 173 -8.00 -0.38 -1.20
CA SER A 173 -8.87 -0.13 -0.05
C SER A 173 -8.70 -1.17 1.07
N ILE A 174 -8.35 -2.41 0.73
CA ILE A 174 -7.95 -3.43 1.71
C ILE A 174 -6.65 -2.98 2.37
N ASN A 175 -5.65 -2.54 1.59
CA ASN A 175 -4.39 -2.01 2.12
C ASN A 175 -4.59 -0.83 3.08
N GLU A 176 -5.43 0.15 2.72
CA GLU A 176 -5.76 1.27 3.62
C GLU A 176 -6.33 0.79 4.96
N THR A 177 -7.09 -0.31 4.95
CA THR A 177 -7.68 -0.88 6.18
C THR A 177 -6.60 -1.56 7.03
N THR A 178 -5.72 -2.34 6.41
CA THR A 178 -4.64 -3.04 7.11
C THR A 178 -3.65 -2.05 7.70
N VAL A 179 -3.23 -1.04 6.93
CA VAL A 179 -2.30 0.01 7.39
C VAL A 179 -2.90 0.83 8.55
N LEU A 180 -4.22 1.04 8.57
CA LEU A 180 -4.88 1.72 9.69
C LEU A 180 -4.99 0.85 10.96
N LYS A 181 -5.21 -0.46 10.80
CA LYS A 181 -5.52 -1.36 11.92
C LYS A 181 -4.32 -2.05 12.53
N LEU A 182 -3.31 -2.35 11.73
CA LEU A 182 -2.07 -2.98 12.19
C LEU A 182 -1.44 -2.25 13.39
N PRO A 183 -1.23 -0.91 13.40
CA PRO A 183 -0.54 -0.25 14.50
C PRO A 183 -1.37 -0.27 15.79
N VAL A 184 -2.70 -0.38 15.70
CA VAL A 184 -3.59 -0.56 16.86
C VAL A 184 -3.42 -1.94 17.49
N TYR A 185 -3.14 -2.97 16.69
CA TYR A 185 -2.94 -4.33 17.20
C TYR A 185 -1.48 -4.62 17.56
N ALA A 186 -0.55 -3.87 16.99
CA ALA A 186 0.88 -3.94 17.31
C ALA A 186 1.31 -2.93 18.39
N ASP A 187 0.37 -2.14 18.93
CA ASP A 187 0.64 -1.05 19.89
C ASP A 187 1.76 -0.09 19.43
N ILE A 188 1.80 0.23 18.13
CA ILE A 188 2.78 1.18 17.55
C ILE A 188 2.32 2.62 17.80
N ASP A 189 3.19 3.42 18.43
CA ASP A 189 2.97 4.86 18.63
C ASP A 189 3.17 5.66 17.34
N LEU A 190 2.11 5.76 16.53
CA LEU A 190 2.13 6.55 15.30
C LEU A 190 2.32 8.05 15.56
N GLU A 191 1.77 8.59 16.66
CA GLU A 191 1.90 10.02 16.96
C GLU A 191 3.36 10.36 17.28
N GLY A 192 4.03 9.51 18.07
CA GLY A 192 5.46 9.59 18.33
C GLY A 192 6.28 9.53 17.04
N ILE A 193 6.02 8.56 16.16
CA ILE A 193 6.71 8.44 14.86
C ILE A 193 6.52 9.69 14.00
N GLU A 194 5.31 10.21 13.90
CA GLU A 194 5.03 11.44 13.13
C GLU A 194 5.73 12.67 13.70
N SER A 195 5.94 12.70 15.02
CA SER A 195 6.57 13.81 15.74
C SER A 195 8.05 13.98 15.39
N GLU A 196 8.77 12.89 15.10
CA GLU A 196 10.17 12.90 14.61
C GLU A 196 10.34 13.77 13.36
N PHE A 197 9.31 13.80 12.52
CA PHE A 197 9.33 14.55 11.26
C PHE A 197 8.65 15.92 11.35
N SER A 198 8.21 16.36 12.54
CA SER A 198 7.38 17.56 12.73
C SER A 198 8.07 18.88 12.35
N ALA A 199 9.41 18.92 12.38
CA ALA A 199 10.22 20.06 11.96
C ALA A 199 10.11 20.34 10.45
N PHE A 200 9.71 19.36 9.65
CA PHE A 200 9.67 19.44 8.20
C PHE A 200 8.30 19.88 7.69
N LYS A 201 8.16 21.18 7.39
CA LYS A 201 6.95 21.77 6.81
C LYS A 201 7.25 22.32 5.41
N LYS A 202 6.42 21.98 4.41
CA LYS A 202 6.57 22.41 3.01
C LYS A 202 7.96 22.11 2.43
N VAL A 203 8.42 20.86 2.60
CA VAL A 203 9.76 20.39 2.21
C VAL A 203 10.08 20.69 0.74
N LYS A 204 11.13 21.47 0.51
CA LYS A 204 11.71 21.71 -0.82
C LYS A 204 12.64 20.56 -1.20
N LYS A 205 13.04 20.51 -2.47
CA LYS A 205 13.98 19.49 -2.97
C LYS A 205 15.29 19.44 -2.17
N SER A 206 15.79 20.60 -1.72
CA SER A 206 17.01 20.74 -0.91
C SER A 206 16.91 20.15 0.49
N ASP A 207 15.70 20.00 1.04
CA ASP A 207 15.52 19.55 2.42
C ASP A 207 15.23 18.05 2.49
N ILE A 208 14.98 17.39 1.35
CA ILE A 208 14.73 15.94 1.26
C ILE A 208 15.86 15.13 1.91
N PRO A 209 17.16 15.40 1.67
CA PRO A 209 18.22 14.62 2.31
C PRO A 209 18.15 14.64 3.84
N LYS A 210 17.75 15.77 4.44
CA LYS A 210 17.60 15.88 5.91
C LYS A 210 16.40 15.09 6.43
N VAL A 211 15.30 15.03 5.67
CA VAL A 211 14.16 14.19 6.02
C VAL A 211 14.56 12.72 6.01
N ILE A 212 15.33 12.31 5.00
CA ILE A 212 15.81 10.94 4.88
C ILE A 212 16.86 10.60 5.92
N GLU A 213 17.73 11.53 6.30
CA GLU A 213 18.68 11.37 7.40
C GLU A 213 17.97 11.07 8.73
N VAL A 214 16.88 11.79 9.04
CA VAL A 214 16.06 11.51 10.24
C VAL A 214 15.42 10.11 10.15
N TYR A 215 14.96 9.70 8.96
CA TYR A 215 14.44 8.36 8.75
C TYR A 215 15.50 7.26 8.91
N GLU A 216 16.70 7.46 8.37
CA GLU A 216 17.81 6.51 8.48
C GLU A 216 18.33 6.38 9.92
N ALA A 217 18.22 7.45 10.71
CA ALA A 217 18.55 7.47 12.14
C ALA A 217 17.38 7.01 13.05
N PHE A 218 16.23 6.64 12.48
CA PHE A 218 15.04 6.29 13.25
C PHE A 218 15.26 5.02 14.11
N GLU A 219 14.96 5.15 15.40
CA GLU A 219 15.08 4.07 16.40
C GLU A 219 13.67 3.52 16.74
N PRO A 220 13.24 2.40 16.14
CA PRO A 220 11.87 1.89 16.26
C PRO A 220 11.50 1.44 17.68
N SER A 221 12.47 0.98 18.47
CA SER A 221 12.28 0.51 19.86
C SER A 221 11.77 1.61 20.81
N LEU A 222 11.82 2.88 20.40
CA LEU A 222 11.24 4.00 21.14
C LEU A 222 9.71 4.11 20.98
N TYR A 223 9.13 3.45 19.97
CA TYR A 223 7.72 3.61 19.58
C TYR A 223 6.93 2.30 19.59
N VAL A 224 7.60 1.17 19.74
CA VAL A 224 6.99 -0.15 19.84
C VAL A 224 7.95 -1.16 20.43
N ASP A 225 7.42 -2.18 21.12
CA ASP A 225 8.19 -3.34 21.58
C ASP A 225 8.39 -4.38 20.47
N GLU A 226 9.30 -5.32 20.68
CA GLU A 226 9.39 -6.54 19.87
C GLU A 226 8.03 -7.27 19.86
N PRO A 227 7.61 -7.89 18.72
CA PRO A 227 8.35 -8.08 17.47
C PRO A 227 8.10 -7.01 16.38
N PHE A 228 7.55 -5.84 16.72
CA PHE A 228 6.98 -4.92 15.74
C PHE A 228 7.90 -3.77 15.30
N GLU A 229 9.17 -3.77 15.70
CA GLU A 229 10.12 -2.69 15.36
C GLU A 229 10.23 -2.44 13.85
N GLU A 230 10.39 -3.49 13.04
CA GLU A 230 10.48 -3.37 11.58
C GLU A 230 9.15 -2.89 10.96
N HIS A 231 8.01 -3.12 11.62
CA HIS A 231 6.74 -2.55 11.19
C HIS A 231 6.72 -1.05 11.42
N ALA A 232 7.18 -0.59 12.59
CA ALA A 232 7.32 0.82 12.91
C ALA A 232 8.25 1.53 11.90
N ARG A 233 9.33 0.89 11.43
CA ARG A 233 10.18 1.44 10.37
C ARG A 233 9.41 1.71 9.06
N VAL A 234 8.46 0.86 8.67
CA VAL A 234 7.62 1.13 7.49
C VAL A 234 6.70 2.33 7.72
N TYR A 235 6.19 2.54 8.93
CA TYR A 235 5.42 3.76 9.28
C TYR A 235 6.28 5.02 9.30
N ALA A 236 7.51 4.93 9.80
CA ALA A 236 8.47 6.04 9.73
C ALA A 236 8.78 6.42 8.27
N LEU A 237 8.94 5.42 7.38
CA LEU A 237 9.11 5.68 5.95
C LEU A 237 7.89 6.40 5.36
N ARG A 238 6.66 5.99 5.71
CA ARG A 238 5.43 6.67 5.29
C ARG A 238 5.42 8.14 5.75
N ALA A 239 5.72 8.39 7.03
CA ALA A 239 5.76 9.74 7.59
C ALA A 239 6.80 10.62 6.89
N ALA A 240 8.01 10.09 6.65
CA ALA A 240 9.07 10.78 5.91
C ALA A 240 8.66 11.12 4.47
N LEU A 241 8.07 10.15 3.74
CA LEU A 241 7.59 10.35 2.37
C LEU A 241 6.47 11.39 2.29
N GLU A 242 5.56 11.40 3.27
CA GLU A 242 4.49 12.39 3.33
C GLU A 242 5.02 13.81 3.48
N LYS A 243 6.05 14.03 4.32
CA LYS A 243 6.68 15.37 4.43
C LYS A 243 7.22 15.87 3.10
N VAL A 244 7.70 14.96 2.25
CA VAL A 244 8.17 15.28 0.89
C VAL A 244 7.07 15.23 -0.17
N GLY A 245 5.80 14.98 0.18
CA GLY A 245 4.68 14.97 -0.75
C GLY A 245 4.67 13.77 -1.70
N LEU A 246 5.20 12.63 -1.24
CA LEU A 246 5.11 11.33 -1.90
C LEU A 246 4.28 10.39 -1.03
N ALA A 247 3.57 9.46 -1.66
CA ALA A 247 2.80 8.43 -0.97
C ALA A 247 3.43 7.07 -1.27
N LEU A 248 3.52 6.21 -0.25
CA LEU A 248 3.98 4.83 -0.41
C LEU A 248 2.86 3.90 -0.90
N ASP A 249 1.62 4.19 -0.47
CA ASP A 249 0.45 3.35 -0.73
C ASP A 249 -0.44 3.96 -1.82
N VAL A 250 -0.97 3.11 -2.69
CA VAL A 250 -1.88 3.53 -3.76
C VAL A 250 -3.20 4.05 -3.15
N PRO A 251 -3.63 5.29 -3.45
CA PRO A 251 -4.84 5.86 -2.86
C PRO A 251 -6.10 5.30 -3.50
N ALA A 252 -6.88 4.49 -2.76
CA ALA A 252 -8.10 3.87 -3.28
C ALA A 252 -9.13 4.92 -3.71
N LYS A 253 -9.19 6.04 -2.98
CA LYS A 253 -10.09 7.17 -3.27
C LYS A 253 -9.85 7.81 -4.64
N SER A 254 -8.62 7.77 -5.16
CA SER A 254 -8.33 8.33 -6.49
C SER A 254 -8.81 7.40 -7.60
N LEU A 255 -8.70 6.07 -7.40
CA LEU A 255 -9.31 5.07 -8.28
C LEU A 255 -10.84 5.11 -8.23
N GLU A 256 -11.43 5.21 -7.04
CA GLU A 256 -12.87 5.35 -6.83
C GLU A 256 -13.43 6.55 -7.59
N LYS A 257 -12.88 7.75 -7.36
CA LYS A 257 -13.30 8.97 -8.06
C LYS A 257 -13.09 8.93 -9.58
N TYR A 258 -12.14 8.12 -10.05
CA TYR A 258 -11.93 7.93 -11.48
C TYR A 258 -13.04 7.06 -12.07
N LEU A 259 -13.33 5.93 -11.42
CA LEU A 259 -14.38 5.00 -11.83
C LEU A 259 -15.77 5.64 -11.81
N GLU A 260 -16.09 6.44 -10.78
CA GLU A 260 -17.36 7.19 -10.66
C GLU A 260 -17.63 8.17 -11.81
N LYS A 261 -16.57 8.70 -12.43
CA LYS A 261 -16.67 9.77 -13.44
C LYS A 261 -16.51 9.28 -14.87
N LYS A 262 -15.95 8.08 -15.03
CA LYS A 262 -15.74 7.44 -16.33
C LYS A 262 -16.90 6.52 -16.70
N GLY A 263 -17.55 5.91 -15.69
CA GLY A 263 -18.86 5.25 -15.85
C GLY A 263 -19.97 6.27 -16.08
#